data_AF-A0A919XS35-F1
#
_entry.id   AF-A0A919XS35-F1
#
_cell.length_a   1.000
_cell.length_b   1.000
_cell.length_c   1.000
_cell.angle_alpha   90.00
_cell.angle_beta   90.00
_cell.angle_gamma   90.00
#
_symmetry.space_group_name_H-M   'P 1'
#
loop_
_entity.id
_entity.type
_entity.pdbx_description
1 polymer ?
#
loop_
_entity_poly.entity_id
_entity_poly.type
_entity_poly.pdbx_seq_one_letter_code
_entity_poly.pdbx_strand_id
1 'polypeptide(L)'
;MDAVAFLISFTILLTVRFPRELELKKRKPFWSDFKEGMQMMFRSKTIRSLIMSAGIINVLGAALTVTLQVFVVRAEFSPVWWSIIFASSPVGIMVGAVLARTFKFSLKTLSNSFFFTMIMGVFNTLMGFVNNPLFFSVLFFLSGLAFGISNVNFGVLYREMIASEQQGRFFGFLNSLLLVSVPLGQMLVGLVLEISKAEVIIQLLGILTTVSAFIFWVYLKRQKLSLEKLSP
;
A
#
# COMPACT_ATOMS: atom_id res chain seq x y z
N MET A 1 -12.91 5.94 -29.64
CA MET A 1 -12.62 4.79 -28.76
C MET A 1 -13.65 4.66 -27.64
N ASP A 2 -14.17 5.77 -27.09
CA ASP A 2 -15.13 5.76 -25.98
C ASP A 2 -16.48 5.09 -26.30
N ALA A 3 -17.00 5.25 -27.52
CA ALA A 3 -18.26 4.62 -27.92
C ALA A 3 -18.21 3.08 -27.92
N VAL A 4 -17.04 2.51 -28.28
CA VAL A 4 -16.82 1.06 -28.28
C VAL A 4 -16.71 0.53 -26.85
N ALA A 5 -16.00 1.25 -25.98
CA ALA A 5 -15.92 0.90 -24.56
C ALA A 5 -17.29 0.97 -23.86
N PHE A 6 -18.12 1.95 -24.24
CA PHE A 6 -19.47 2.10 -23.73
C PHE A 6 -20.39 0.97 -24.18
N LEU A 7 -20.36 0.60 -25.46
CA LEU A 7 -21.13 -0.52 -26.00
C LEU A 7 -20.77 -1.85 -25.33
N ILE A 8 -19.48 -2.11 -25.13
CA ILE A 8 -19.00 -3.32 -24.43
C ILE A 8 -19.52 -3.36 -22.99
N SER A 9 -19.41 -2.24 -22.27
CA SER A 9 -19.89 -2.13 -20.88
C SER A 9 -21.41 -2.31 -20.79
N PHE A 10 -22.16 -1.77 -21.76
CA PHE A 10 -23.61 -1.89 -21.84
C PHE A 10 -24.06 -3.32 -22.12
N THR A 11 -23.41 -4.02 -23.05
CA THR A 11 -23.73 -5.43 -23.34
C THR A 11 -23.45 -6.33 -22.14
N ILE A 12 -22.33 -6.10 -21.43
CA ILE A 12 -22.00 -6.85 -20.21
C ILE A 12 -23.10 -6.64 -19.16
N LEU A 13 -23.52 -5.39 -18.91
CA LEU A 13 -24.58 -5.08 -17.94
C LEU A 13 -25.90 -5.79 -18.23
N LEU A 14 -26.28 -5.94 -19.50
CA LEU A 14 -27.49 -6.66 -19.89
C LEU A 14 -27.39 -8.17 -19.66
N THR A 15 -26.18 -8.73 -19.67
CA THR A 15 -25.94 -10.17 -19.43
C THR A 15 -25.80 -10.53 -17.95
N VAL A 16 -25.53 -9.55 -17.07
CA VAL A 16 -25.44 -9.78 -15.63
C VAL A 16 -26.85 -9.92 -15.04
N ARG A 17 -27.26 -11.16 -14.77
CA ARG A 17 -28.39 -11.44 -13.88
C ARG A 17 -27.98 -11.18 -12.45
N PHE A 18 -28.48 -10.09 -11.85
CA PHE A 18 -28.34 -9.88 -10.42
C PHE A 18 -29.06 -11.01 -9.67
N PRO A 19 -28.39 -11.77 -8.79
CA PRO A 19 -29.08 -12.69 -7.90
C PRO A 19 -30.02 -11.85 -7.02
N ARG A 20 -31.32 -11.98 -7.27
CA ARG A 20 -32.36 -11.42 -6.40
C ARG A 20 -32.29 -12.14 -5.06
N GLU A 21 -32.39 -11.35 -4.00
CA GLU A 21 -32.32 -11.71 -2.58
C GLU A 21 -30.89 -11.83 -2.02
N LEU A 22 -30.19 -10.70 -1.97
CA LEU A 22 -29.44 -10.43 -0.74
C LEU A 22 -30.48 -10.13 0.32
N GLU A 23 -30.66 -11.04 1.28
CA GLU A 23 -31.36 -10.74 2.53
C GLU A 23 -30.93 -9.35 2.97
N LEU A 24 -31.88 -8.41 3.06
CA LEU A 24 -31.66 -7.11 3.65
C LEU A 24 -31.40 -7.34 5.15
N LYS A 25 -30.21 -7.86 5.50
CA LYS A 25 -29.66 -7.71 6.84
C LYS A 25 -29.75 -6.23 7.12
N LYS A 26 -30.65 -5.85 8.04
CA LYS A 26 -30.88 -4.47 8.48
C LYS A 26 -29.52 -3.77 8.48
N ARG A 27 -29.32 -2.82 7.55
CA ARG A 27 -28.07 -2.07 7.47
C ARG A 27 -27.86 -1.49 8.85
N LYS A 28 -26.86 -1.99 9.58
CA LYS A 28 -26.48 -1.36 10.83
C LYS A 28 -26.09 0.09 10.50
N PRO A 29 -26.36 1.05 11.40
CA PRO A 29 -25.92 2.41 11.19
C PRO A 29 -24.42 2.44 10.89
N PHE A 30 -23.97 3.25 9.93
CA PHE A 30 -22.55 3.39 9.57
C PHE A 30 -21.67 3.55 10.82
N TRP A 31 -22.12 4.35 11.78
CA TRP A 31 -21.45 4.57 13.07
C TRP A 31 -21.33 3.31 13.94
N SER A 32 -22.29 2.40 13.89
CA SER A 32 -22.24 1.13 14.61
C SER A 32 -21.21 0.18 13.99
N ASP A 33 -21.18 0.06 12.65
CA ASP A 33 -20.19 -0.77 11.97
C ASP A 33 -18.78 -0.19 12.07
N PHE A 34 -18.65 1.15 12.03
CA PHE A 34 -17.38 1.85 12.25
C PHE A 34 -16.87 1.63 13.69
N LYS A 35 -17.75 1.77 14.69
CA LYS A 35 -17.40 1.52 16.10
C LYS A 35 -17.02 0.06 16.35
N GLU A 36 -17.72 -0.89 15.73
CA GLU A 36 -17.38 -2.32 15.79
C GLU A 36 -16.02 -2.60 15.12
N GLY A 37 -15.74 -2.02 13.95
CA GLY A 37 -14.42 -2.12 13.29
C GLY A 37 -13.29 -1.52 14.13
N MET A 38 -13.55 -0.36 14.76
CA MET A 38 -12.61 0.28 15.68
C MET A 38 -12.37 -0.56 16.94
N GLN A 39 -13.41 -1.18 17.51
CA GLN A 39 -13.27 -2.11 18.65
C GLN A 39 -12.46 -3.36 18.29
N MET A 40 -12.56 -3.87 17.06
CA MET A 40 -11.73 -4.98 16.59
C MET A 40 -10.24 -4.61 16.55
N MET A 41 -9.90 -3.37 16.17
CA MET A 41 -8.51 -2.87 16.23
C MET A 41 -7.95 -2.91 17.65
N PHE A 42 -8.77 -2.65 18.67
CA PHE A 42 -8.33 -2.66 20.08
C PHE A 42 -8.19 -4.08 20.67
N ARG A 43 -8.61 -5.13 19.95
CA ARG A 43 -8.65 -6.50 20.47
C ARG A 43 -7.27 -7.17 20.53
N SER A 44 -6.35 -6.79 19.65
CA SER A 44 -4.98 -7.32 19.63
C SER A 44 -3.96 -6.24 19.34
N LYS A 45 -2.92 -6.17 20.19
CA LYS A 45 -1.77 -5.27 19.98
C LYS A 45 -1.10 -5.53 18.63
N THR A 46 -1.06 -6.78 18.16
CA THR A 46 -0.51 -7.18 16.86
C THR A 46 -1.29 -6.57 15.70
N ILE A 47 -2.63 -6.73 15.70
CA ILE A 47 -3.50 -6.21 14.64
C ILE A 47 -3.40 -4.69 14.57
N ARG A 48 -3.45 -4.02 15.73
CA ARG A 48 -3.28 -2.57 15.82
C ARG A 48 -1.95 -2.11 15.21
N SER A 49 -0.85 -2.77 15.54
CA SER A 49 0.47 -2.41 15.00
C SER A 49 0.58 -2.66 13.50
N LEU A 50 -0.05 -3.70 12.95
CA LEU A 50 -0.11 -3.93 11.50
C LEU A 50 -0.96 -2.88 10.76
N ILE A 51 -2.07 -2.46 11.35
CA ILE A 51 -2.90 -1.38 10.80
C ILE A 51 -2.13 -0.05 10.82
N MET A 52 -1.47 0.25 11.95
CA MET A 52 -0.64 1.46 12.08
C MET A 52 0.52 1.47 11.08
N SER A 53 1.18 0.32 10.87
CA SER A 53 2.23 0.23 9.85
C SER A 53 1.68 0.48 8.45
N ALA A 54 0.52 -0.07 8.11
CA ALA A 54 -0.12 0.16 6.83
C ALA A 54 -0.47 1.64 6.62
N GLY A 55 -1.04 2.29 7.64
CA GLY A 55 -1.33 3.73 7.61
C GLY A 55 -0.09 4.58 7.41
N ILE A 56 0.99 4.36 8.18
CA ILE A 56 2.23 5.12 8.06
C ILE A 56 2.89 4.91 6.70
N ILE A 57 3.00 3.66 6.22
CA ILE A 57 3.56 3.36 4.91
C ILE A 57 2.74 4.03 3.81
N ASN A 58 1.41 4.07 3.95
CA ASN A 58 0.53 4.71 2.98
C ASN A 58 0.64 6.24 2.99
N VAL A 59 0.79 6.88 4.16
CA VAL A 59 1.09 8.32 4.27
C VAL A 59 2.39 8.63 3.53
N LEU A 60 3.45 7.84 3.75
CA LEU A 60 4.75 8.02 3.10
C LEU A 60 4.67 7.81 1.58
N GLY A 61 3.91 6.81 1.12
CA GLY A 61 3.67 6.57 -0.31
C GLY A 61 2.88 7.68 -0.99
N ALA A 62 1.87 8.23 -0.31
CA ALA A 62 1.09 9.37 -0.80
C ALA A 62 1.95 10.64 -0.91
N ALA A 63 2.79 10.89 0.10
CA ALA A 63 3.78 11.96 0.08
C ALA A 63 4.74 11.80 -1.10
N LEU A 64 5.28 10.59 -1.30
CA LEU A 64 6.18 10.28 -2.41
C LEU A 64 5.52 10.56 -3.76
N THR A 65 4.26 10.21 -3.94
CA THR A 65 3.53 10.42 -5.20
C THR A 65 3.51 11.90 -5.59
N VAL A 66 3.22 12.80 -4.66
CA VAL A 66 3.24 14.26 -4.93
C VAL A 66 4.65 14.77 -5.16
N THR A 67 5.64 14.29 -4.38
CA THR A 67 7.05 14.63 -4.61
C THR A 67 7.52 14.23 -6.01
N LEU A 68 7.13 13.05 -6.49
CA LEU A 68 7.47 12.57 -7.83
C LEU A 68 6.87 13.43 -8.93
N GLN A 69 5.62 13.90 -8.77
CA GLN A 69 5.01 14.83 -9.71
C GLN A 69 5.79 16.14 -9.82
N VAL A 70 6.19 16.71 -8.68
CA VAL A 70 7.00 17.93 -8.67
C VAL A 70 8.41 17.70 -9.23
N PHE A 71 9.04 16.57 -8.89
CA PHE A 71 10.36 16.21 -9.40
C PHE A 71 10.39 16.12 -10.92
N VAL A 72 9.46 15.38 -11.52
CA VAL A 72 9.41 15.17 -12.97
C VAL A 72 9.16 16.46 -13.75
N VAL A 73 8.35 17.37 -13.18
CA VAL A 73 8.13 18.71 -13.76
C VAL A 73 9.38 19.59 -13.64
N ARG A 74 10.02 19.63 -12.47
CA ARG A 74 11.23 20.46 -12.24
C ARG A 74 12.46 19.95 -12.99
N ALA A 75 12.54 18.65 -13.27
CA ALA A 75 13.62 18.05 -14.05
C ALA A 75 13.48 18.25 -15.57
N GLU A 76 12.41 18.94 -16.02
CA GLU A 76 12.14 19.27 -17.42
C GLU A 76 12.18 18.04 -18.37
N PHE A 77 11.81 16.87 -17.85
CA PHE A 77 11.73 15.66 -18.67
C PHE A 77 10.65 15.80 -19.75
N SER A 78 10.86 15.16 -20.90
CA SER A 78 9.83 15.13 -21.96
C SER A 78 8.56 14.41 -21.48
N PRO A 79 7.37 14.72 -22.03
CA PRO A 79 6.11 14.06 -21.67
C PRO A 79 6.15 12.52 -21.77
N VAL A 80 6.91 11.98 -22.73
CA VAL A 80 7.11 10.53 -22.89
C VAL A 80 7.73 9.91 -21.63
N TRP A 81 8.74 10.58 -21.07
CA TRP A 81 9.39 10.13 -19.83
C TRP A 81 8.46 10.22 -18.62
N TRP A 82 7.56 11.19 -18.58
CA TRP A 82 6.56 11.28 -17.50
C TRP A 82 5.70 10.02 -17.50
N SER A 83 5.18 9.64 -18.68
CA SER A 83 4.37 8.44 -18.84
C SER A 83 5.13 7.17 -18.47
N ILE A 84 6.39 7.03 -18.91
CA ILE A 84 7.22 5.86 -18.59
C ILE A 84 7.45 5.76 -17.08
N ILE A 85 7.84 6.87 -16.42
CA ILE A 85 8.08 6.89 -14.97
C ILE A 85 6.79 6.52 -14.24
N PHE A 86 5.67 7.19 -14.50
CA PHE A 86 4.42 6.91 -13.79
C PHE A 86 3.81 5.53 -14.09
N ALA A 87 4.10 4.94 -15.25
CA ALA A 87 3.70 3.56 -15.56
C ALA A 87 4.60 2.51 -14.90
N SER A 88 5.87 2.84 -14.62
CA SER A 88 6.87 1.88 -14.13
C SER A 88 6.45 1.22 -12.81
N SER A 89 5.99 2.00 -11.83
CA SER A 89 5.57 1.45 -10.54
C SER A 89 4.34 0.54 -10.63
N PRO A 90 3.20 0.96 -11.24
CA PRO A 90 2.05 0.07 -11.45
C PRO A 90 2.38 -1.25 -12.16
N VAL A 91 3.20 -1.21 -13.21
CA VAL A 91 3.66 -2.43 -13.90
C VAL A 91 4.49 -3.29 -12.96
N GLY A 92 5.40 -2.68 -12.20
CA GLY A 92 6.16 -3.35 -11.14
C GLY A 92 5.25 -4.04 -10.12
N ILE A 93 4.23 -3.35 -9.61
CA ILE A 93 3.26 -3.89 -8.65
C ILE A 93 2.55 -5.13 -9.20
N MET A 94 2.10 -5.08 -10.46
CA MET A 94 1.45 -6.21 -11.11
C MET A 94 2.39 -7.41 -11.22
N VAL A 95 3.62 -7.19 -11.68
CA VAL A 95 4.66 -8.23 -11.77
C VAL A 95 4.97 -8.81 -10.39
N GLY A 96 5.18 -7.95 -9.39
CA GLY A 96 5.45 -8.35 -8.01
C GLY A 96 4.33 -9.19 -7.41
N ALA A 97 3.07 -8.82 -7.64
CA ALA A 97 1.93 -9.59 -7.15
C ALA A 97 1.85 -11.00 -7.76
N VAL A 98 2.16 -11.13 -9.06
CA VAL A 98 2.25 -12.44 -9.73
C VAL A 98 3.42 -13.25 -9.17
N LEU A 99 4.60 -12.65 -9.04
CA LEU A 99 5.79 -13.30 -8.50
C LEU A 99 5.59 -13.81 -7.08
N ALA A 100 4.93 -13.04 -6.21
CA ALA A 100 4.59 -13.45 -4.85
C ALA A 100 3.81 -14.76 -4.82
N ARG A 101 2.85 -14.92 -5.74
CA ARG A 101 2.04 -16.13 -5.87
C ARG A 101 2.82 -17.30 -6.47
N THR A 102 3.58 -17.05 -7.55
CA THR A 102 4.31 -18.10 -8.29
C THR A 102 5.45 -18.70 -7.46
N PHE A 103 6.29 -17.85 -6.87
CA PHE A 103 7.44 -18.30 -6.09
C PHE A 103 7.09 -18.67 -4.65
N LYS A 104 5.80 -18.56 -4.28
CA LYS A 104 5.29 -18.73 -2.93
C LYS A 104 6.19 -18.05 -1.89
N PHE A 105 6.74 -16.87 -2.21
CA PHE A 105 7.68 -16.13 -1.35
C PHE A 105 7.07 -16.07 0.05
N SER A 106 7.49 -16.97 0.95
CA SER A 106 6.66 -17.55 2.03
C SER A 106 5.43 -16.71 2.38
N LEU A 107 4.28 -17.04 1.76
CA LEU A 107 3.02 -16.27 1.77
C LEU A 107 2.38 -16.05 3.16
N LYS A 108 3.11 -16.31 4.26
CA LYS A 108 2.60 -16.30 5.63
C LYS A 108 3.56 -15.68 6.65
N THR A 109 4.71 -15.15 6.20
CA THR A 109 5.73 -14.69 7.13
C THR A 109 5.68 -13.17 7.26
N LEU A 110 5.33 -12.70 8.46
CA LEU A 110 5.49 -11.31 8.91
C LEU A 110 6.83 -10.72 8.44
N SER A 111 7.93 -11.46 8.62
CA SER A 111 9.27 -11.05 8.20
C SER A 111 9.38 -10.80 6.70
N ASN A 112 8.76 -11.64 5.87
CA ASN A 112 8.84 -11.49 4.42
C ASN A 112 8.07 -10.24 3.96
N SER A 113 6.91 -9.97 4.57
CA SER A 113 6.11 -8.77 4.27
C SER A 113 6.91 -7.49 4.49
N PHE A 114 7.55 -7.36 5.65
CA PHE A 114 8.36 -6.19 6.00
C PHE A 114 9.71 -6.17 5.28
N PHE A 115 10.31 -7.31 4.94
CA PHE A 115 11.52 -7.38 4.13
C PHE A 115 11.33 -6.71 2.76
N PHE A 116 10.25 -7.04 2.06
CA PHE A 116 9.94 -6.41 0.78
C PHE A 116 9.52 -4.93 0.95
N THR A 117 8.88 -4.53 2.06
CA THR A 117 8.67 -3.11 2.36
C THR A 117 10.00 -2.36 2.56
N MET A 118 10.98 -2.97 3.21
CA MET A 118 12.32 -2.38 3.36
C MET A 118 13.02 -2.24 2.00
N ILE A 119 12.95 -3.26 1.14
CA ILE A 119 13.49 -3.20 -0.23
C ILE A 119 12.84 -2.06 -1.03
N MET A 120 11.51 -1.91 -0.94
CA MET A 120 10.79 -0.79 -1.55
C MET A 120 11.33 0.56 -1.05
N GLY A 121 11.53 0.72 0.26
CA GLY A 121 12.12 1.91 0.84
C GLY A 121 13.54 2.20 0.34
N VAL A 122 14.38 1.16 0.20
CA VAL A 122 15.75 1.29 -0.35
C VAL A 122 15.71 1.79 -1.80
N PHE A 123 14.88 1.20 -2.66
CA PHE A 123 14.75 1.67 -4.04
C PHE A 123 14.20 3.09 -4.11
N ASN A 124 13.25 3.45 -3.24
CA ASN A 124 12.77 4.83 -3.12
C ASN A 124 13.90 5.79 -2.74
N THR A 125 14.77 5.41 -1.80
CA THR A 125 15.92 6.23 -1.42
C THR A 125 16.88 6.41 -2.59
N LEU A 126 17.20 5.33 -3.32
CA LEU A 126 18.11 5.36 -4.46
C LEU A 126 17.60 6.25 -5.60
N MET A 127 16.28 6.31 -5.81
CA MET A 127 15.69 7.18 -6.85
C MET A 127 16.11 8.65 -6.68
N GLY A 128 16.20 9.14 -5.45
CA GLY A 128 16.57 10.53 -5.21
C GLY A 128 18.06 10.85 -5.46
N PHE A 129 18.89 9.88 -5.83
CA PHE A 129 20.27 10.11 -6.27
C PHE A 129 20.42 10.09 -7.80
N VAL A 130 19.34 9.79 -8.53
CA VAL A 130 19.38 9.53 -9.97
C VAL A 130 18.68 10.63 -10.75
N ASN A 131 19.42 11.30 -11.63
CA ASN A 131 18.87 12.32 -12.53
C ASN A 131 18.53 11.78 -13.93
N ASN A 132 18.92 10.54 -14.24
CA ASN A 132 18.63 9.92 -15.54
C ASN A 132 17.23 9.26 -15.51
N PRO A 133 16.30 9.64 -16.40
CA PRO A 133 14.92 9.18 -16.33
C PRO A 133 14.74 7.68 -16.59
N LEU A 134 15.64 7.04 -17.33
CA LEU A 134 15.63 5.59 -17.55
C LEU A 134 15.96 4.85 -16.25
N PHE A 135 17.08 5.20 -15.61
CA PHE A 135 17.47 4.59 -14.34
C PHE A 135 16.45 4.87 -13.23
N PHE A 136 15.87 6.07 -13.22
CA PHE A 136 14.78 6.43 -12.31
C PHE A 136 13.57 5.51 -12.50
N SER A 137 13.16 5.30 -13.75
CA SER A 137 12.05 4.40 -14.12
C SER A 137 12.31 2.96 -13.66
N VAL A 138 13.53 2.45 -13.86
CA VAL A 138 13.92 1.11 -13.41
C VAL A 138 13.84 0.98 -11.88
N LEU A 139 14.36 1.96 -11.14
CA LEU A 139 14.27 1.96 -9.67
C LEU A 139 12.81 2.05 -9.20
N PHE A 140 11.98 2.85 -9.85
CA PHE A 140 10.57 2.97 -9.49
C PHE A 140 9.77 1.69 -9.81
N PHE A 141 10.11 1.01 -10.91
CA PHE A 141 9.60 -0.32 -11.22
C PHE A 141 9.98 -1.34 -10.14
N LEU A 142 11.25 -1.36 -9.71
CA LEU A 142 11.72 -2.28 -8.67
C LEU A 142 11.08 -1.99 -7.30
N SER A 143 10.86 -0.71 -6.97
CA SER A 143 10.08 -0.29 -5.81
C SER A 143 8.64 -0.81 -5.89
N GLY A 144 7.97 -0.61 -7.04
CA GLY A 144 6.63 -1.14 -7.29
C GLY A 144 6.55 -2.67 -7.18
N LEU A 145 7.55 -3.38 -7.71
CA LEU A 145 7.67 -4.84 -7.60
C LEU A 145 7.74 -5.29 -6.14
N ALA A 146 8.62 -4.67 -5.35
CA ALA A 146 8.73 -4.97 -3.93
C ALA A 146 7.43 -4.64 -3.17
N PHE A 147 6.77 -3.53 -3.51
CA PHE A 147 5.46 -3.18 -2.96
C PHE A 147 4.39 -4.22 -3.29
N GLY A 148 4.32 -4.68 -4.54
CA GLY A 148 3.37 -5.71 -4.97
C GLY A 148 3.53 -7.02 -4.19
N ILE A 149 4.77 -7.47 -3.99
CA ILE A 149 5.06 -8.67 -3.17
C ILE A 149 4.65 -8.46 -1.72
N SER A 150 5.04 -7.32 -1.14
CA SER A 150 4.72 -6.97 0.24
C SER A 150 3.20 -6.92 0.47
N ASN A 151 2.46 -6.30 -0.44
CA ASN A 151 1.01 -6.12 -0.33
C ASN A 151 0.25 -7.46 -0.42
N VAL A 152 0.68 -8.40 -1.27
CA VAL A 152 0.13 -9.76 -1.31
C VAL A 152 0.35 -10.47 0.04
N ASN A 153 1.56 -10.38 0.59
CA ASN A 153 1.89 -11.03 1.87
C ASN A 153 1.07 -10.46 3.04
N PHE A 154 0.94 -9.12 3.13
CA PHE A 154 0.07 -8.48 4.12
C PHE A 154 -1.39 -8.89 3.94
N GLY A 155 -1.89 -8.95 2.70
CA GLY A 155 -3.24 -9.41 2.41
C GLY A 155 -3.51 -10.85 2.89
N VAL A 156 -2.54 -11.75 2.78
CA VAL A 156 -2.66 -13.11 3.35
C VAL A 156 -2.60 -13.08 4.88
N LEU A 157 -1.66 -12.35 5.48
CA LEU A 157 -1.56 -12.20 6.94
C LEU A 157 -2.86 -11.67 7.56
N TYR A 158 -3.48 -10.65 6.97
CA TYR A 158 -4.76 -10.13 7.44
C TYR A 158 -5.88 -11.17 7.38
N ARG A 159 -5.97 -11.94 6.29
CA ARG A 159 -6.98 -12.99 6.13
C ARG A 159 -6.78 -14.15 7.10
N GLU A 160 -5.54 -14.48 7.46
CA GLU A 160 -5.25 -15.52 8.45
C GLU A 160 -5.51 -15.06 9.89
N MET A 161 -5.27 -13.78 10.20
CA MET A 161 -5.46 -13.24 11.56
C MET A 161 -6.91 -12.87 11.88
N ILE A 162 -7.75 -12.64 10.86
CA ILE A 162 -9.10 -12.12 11.03
C ILE A 162 -10.13 -13.19 10.63
N ALA A 163 -11.02 -13.53 11.57
CA ALA A 163 -12.12 -14.46 11.37
C ALA A 163 -12.98 -14.05 10.16
N SER A 164 -13.47 -15.04 9.40
CA SER A 164 -14.10 -14.82 8.09
C SER A 164 -15.30 -13.86 8.16
N GLU A 165 -16.07 -13.92 9.24
CA GLU A 165 -17.27 -13.12 9.50
C GLU A 165 -16.94 -11.65 9.85
N GLN A 166 -15.68 -11.38 10.20
CA GLN A 166 -15.17 -10.07 10.57
C GLN A 166 -14.34 -9.40 9.46
N GLN A 167 -13.96 -10.14 8.41
CA GLN A 167 -13.08 -9.61 7.35
C GLN A 167 -13.67 -8.39 6.62
N GLY A 168 -14.97 -8.39 6.31
CA GLY A 168 -15.61 -7.24 5.66
C GLY A 168 -15.50 -5.95 6.48
N ARG A 169 -15.64 -6.04 7.80
CA ARG A 169 -15.50 -4.89 8.72
C ARG A 169 -14.05 -4.46 8.88
N PHE A 170 -13.13 -5.42 9.00
CA PHE A 170 -11.70 -5.16 9.07
C PHE A 170 -11.19 -4.42 7.83
N PHE A 171 -11.47 -4.95 6.64
CA PHE A 171 -11.03 -4.32 5.38
C PHE A 171 -11.75 -2.99 5.12
N GLY A 172 -13.02 -2.86 5.52
CA GLY A 172 -13.72 -1.57 5.48
C GLY A 172 -13.01 -0.51 6.31
N PHE A 173 -12.65 -0.83 7.55
CA PHE A 173 -11.90 0.08 8.42
C PHE A 173 -10.49 0.37 7.89
N LEU A 174 -9.74 -0.67 7.48
CA LEU A 174 -8.41 -0.51 6.90
C LEU A 174 -8.45 0.42 5.68
N ASN A 175 -9.40 0.22 4.77
CA ASN A 175 -9.55 1.08 3.59
C ASN A 175 -9.90 2.52 3.95
N SER A 176 -10.78 2.76 4.93
CA SER A 176 -11.07 4.10 5.42
C SER A 176 -9.82 4.78 5.99
N LEU A 177 -9.01 4.04 6.76
CA LEU A 177 -7.75 4.55 7.28
C LEU A 177 -6.79 4.92 6.15
N LEU A 178 -6.61 4.02 5.18
CA LEU A 178 -5.75 4.26 4.03
C LEU A 178 -6.24 5.46 3.19
N LEU A 179 -7.55 5.65 3.04
CA LEU A 179 -8.12 6.80 2.34
C LEU A 179 -7.77 8.12 3.03
N VAL A 180 -7.84 8.17 4.38
CA VAL A 180 -7.45 9.35 5.16
C VAL A 180 -5.94 9.59 5.16
N SER A 181 -5.13 8.53 5.07
CA SER A 181 -3.67 8.65 4.97
C SER A 181 -3.19 9.42 3.73
N VAL A 182 -3.94 9.37 2.63
CA VAL A 182 -3.56 10.04 1.37
C VAL A 182 -3.47 11.56 1.53
N PRO A 183 -4.55 12.30 1.87
CA PRO A 183 -4.48 13.75 2.03
C PRO A 183 -3.49 14.17 3.13
N LEU A 184 -3.32 13.35 4.18
CA LEU A 184 -2.32 13.61 5.21
C LEU A 184 -0.89 13.59 4.65
N GLY A 185 -0.53 12.56 3.89
CA GLY A 185 0.79 12.47 3.26
C GLY A 185 1.06 13.59 2.26
N GLN A 186 0.06 13.92 1.45
CA GLN A 186 0.16 15.00 0.47
C GLN A 186 0.32 16.37 1.13
N MET A 187 -0.45 16.65 2.18
CA MET A 187 -0.38 17.92 2.92
C MET A 187 0.97 18.11 3.62
N LEU A 188 1.51 17.06 4.24
CA LEU A 188 2.79 17.12 4.96
C LEU A 188 3.96 17.50 4.05
N VAL A 189 3.98 16.96 2.82
CA VAL A 189 5.08 17.19 1.89
C VAL A 189 4.89 18.42 1.02
N GLY A 190 3.65 18.83 0.75
CA GLY A 190 3.34 19.99 -0.10
C GLY A 190 4.06 21.26 0.35
N LEU A 191 4.00 21.58 1.65
CA LEU A 191 4.69 22.76 2.22
C LEU A 191 6.21 22.64 2.16
N VAL A 192 6.74 21.43 2.34
CA VAL A 192 8.20 21.18 2.35
C VAL A 192 8.79 21.30 0.95
N LEU A 193 8.01 20.96 -0.09
CA LEU A 193 8.42 21.03 -1.49
C LEU A 193 8.66 22.46 -2.00
N GLU A 194 8.06 23.47 -1.38
CA GLU A 194 8.28 24.88 -1.74
C GLU A 194 9.71 25.34 -1.39
N ILE A 195 10.28 24.80 -0.32
CA ILE A 195 11.56 25.23 0.25
C ILE A 195 12.68 24.21 0.09
N SER A 196 12.39 23.01 -0.40
CA SER A 196 13.35 21.90 -0.50
C SER A 196 13.42 21.28 -1.90
N LYS A 197 14.56 20.66 -2.20
CA LYS A 197 14.78 19.86 -3.41
C LYS A 197 13.96 18.57 -3.35
N ALA A 198 13.30 18.22 -4.46
CA ALA A 198 12.43 17.04 -4.51
C ALA A 198 13.22 15.75 -4.33
N GLU A 199 14.45 15.70 -4.85
CA GLU A 199 15.42 14.61 -4.72
C GLU A 199 15.70 14.28 -3.24
N VAL A 200 15.93 15.30 -2.42
CA VAL A 200 16.19 15.14 -0.98
C VAL A 200 14.96 14.60 -0.27
N ILE A 201 13.77 15.08 -0.62
CA ILE A 201 12.52 14.59 -0.05
C ILE A 201 12.28 13.12 -0.46
N ILE A 202 12.53 12.74 -1.71
CA ILE A 202 12.46 11.34 -2.17
C ILE A 202 13.37 10.44 -1.33
N GLN A 203 14.61 10.87 -1.09
CA GLN A 203 15.57 10.14 -0.25
C GLN A 203 15.02 9.97 1.18
N LEU A 204 14.57 11.06 1.81
CA LEU A 204 14.04 11.03 3.17
C LEU A 204 12.81 10.13 3.28
N LEU A 205 11.88 10.18 2.33
CA LEU A 205 10.71 9.31 2.32
C LEU A 205 11.07 7.83 2.16
N GLY A 206 12.06 7.50 1.33
CA GLY A 206 12.60 6.14 1.22
C GLY A 206 13.25 5.64 2.50
N ILE A 207 14.05 6.49 3.16
CA ILE A 207 14.69 6.20 4.45
C ILE A 207 13.61 5.97 5.52
N LEU A 208 12.65 6.89 5.66
CA LEU A 208 11.55 6.78 6.61
C LEU A 208 10.72 5.51 6.39
N THR A 209 10.48 5.14 5.13
CA THR A 209 9.79 3.89 4.78
C THR A 209 10.58 2.68 5.27
N THR A 210 11.89 2.64 4.99
CA THR A 210 12.78 1.55 5.39
C THR A 210 12.86 1.42 6.91
N VAL A 211 13.09 2.54 7.60
CA VAL A 211 13.20 2.60 9.07
C VAL A 211 11.87 2.23 9.73
N SER A 212 10.74 2.73 9.24
CA SER A 212 9.41 2.38 9.78
C SER A 212 9.14 0.89 9.62
N ALA A 213 9.39 0.32 8.44
CA ALA A 213 9.24 -1.11 8.19
C ALA A 213 10.11 -1.96 9.13
N PHE A 214 11.37 -1.55 9.34
CA PHE A 214 12.28 -2.22 10.26
C PHE A 214 11.79 -2.16 11.72
N ILE A 215 11.36 -0.98 12.20
CA ILE A 215 10.84 -0.80 13.56
C ILE A 215 9.61 -1.67 13.79
N PHE A 216 8.65 -1.64 12.86
CA PHE A 216 7.43 -2.47 12.97
C PHE A 216 7.74 -3.96 12.91
N TRP A 217 8.68 -4.37 12.05
CA TRP A 217 9.13 -5.75 12.00
C TRP A 217 9.72 -6.21 13.34
N VAL A 218 10.66 -5.46 13.93
CA VAL A 218 11.26 -5.79 15.23
C VAL A 218 10.19 -5.84 16.32
N TYR A 219 9.30 -4.84 16.36
CA TYR A 219 8.24 -4.76 17.36
C TYR A 219 7.27 -5.96 17.28
N LEU A 220 6.79 -6.29 16.08
CA LEU A 220 5.83 -7.38 15.87
C LEU A 220 6.49 -8.76 16.02
N LYS A 221 7.77 -8.91 15.64
CA LYS A 221 8.53 -10.14 15.86
C LYS A 221 8.70 -10.41 17.35
N ARG A 222 9.00 -9.38 18.16
CA ARG A 222 9.09 -9.51 19.63
C ARG A 222 7.76 -9.92 20.26
N GLN A 223 6.64 -9.38 19.79
CA GLN A 223 5.31 -9.78 20.28
C GLN A 223 4.99 -11.24 19.96
N LYS A 224 5.29 -11.71 18.74
CA LYS A 224 5.05 -13.12 18.37
C LYS A 224 5.85 -14.08 19.25
N LEU A 225 7.14 -13.80 19.46
CA LEU A 225 7.99 -14.60 20.37
C LEU A 225 7.51 -14.57 21.82
N SER A 226 6.93 -13.48 22.30
CA SER A 226 6.42 -13.40 23.68
C SER A 226 5.17 -14.26 23.90
N LEU A 227 4.35 -14.48 22.86
CA LEU A 227 3.15 -15.31 22.95
C LEU A 227 3.50 -16.81 22.90
N GLU A 228 4.48 -17.21 22.08
CA GLU A 228 4.96 -18.60 22.02
C GLU A 228 5.70 -19.04 23.30
N LYS A 229 6.31 -18.12 24.05
CA LYS A 229 6.95 -18.42 25.34
C LYS A 229 5.97 -18.61 26.51
N LEU A 230 4.69 -18.26 26.32
CA LEU A 230 3.64 -18.35 27.34
C LEU A 230 2.65 -19.50 27.07
N SER A 231 2.78 -20.21 25.95
CA SER A 231 2.04 -21.45 25.70
C SER A 231 2.79 -22.63 26.35
N PRO A 232 2.18 -23.34 27.33
CA PRO A 232 2.78 -24.48 28.02
C PRO A 232 3.02 -25.68 27.09
#